data_AF-A0A9D1RE38-F1
#
_entry.id   AF-A0A9D1RE38-F1
#
_cell.length_a   1.000
_cell.length_b   1.000
_cell.length_c   1.000
_cell.angle_alpha   90.00
_cell.angle_beta   90.00
_cell.angle_gamma   90.00
#
_symmetry.space_group_name_H-M   'P 1'
#
loop_
_entity.id
_entity.type
_entity.pdbx_description
1 polymer ?
#
loop_
_entity_poly.entity_id
_entity_poly.type
_entity_poly.pdbx_seq_one_letter_code
_entity_poly.pdbx_strand_id
1 'polypeptide(L)'
;MAFGKILKDFIEKQELTIYQLAKETGIDRSFLQGVLRGTKKLPPKRFADIVNREHFSCDQIQTLCEEYFTDRFGKEKTECFKRIEKGLSGQTKEELDSGSNAGHTEISEEPSFYSSAKDVANAVYTLFGAGEVKSFISNFDFSAKEINKIVYAACKSGKIKDFFHYVAAGGRDRADGIEMIFNMLCYAEAGYITYLSGDKNAGTVFPYFLIADSRLLMFDETAENAVLMHADKIDRFLKRKIYETKKHCRKGVQITETFSDYLDILSTLNVGNKKKVLTVFANGICPELISPETADEETASALKGLPYTARRTRTAGKAEDMNKNGRPIIDSLTITYDALYDFAKNGVLKCLPYSLTGAVAKNKRQILLASLVDKTVVGKVIVTNPNFFSICHDISYRVDGRFLILTTSGDTGKADDYNGRILLYTDSKSIIEDFKDYLDYILLSTKAYPKEASEEMIQMFIDRLKDTGC
;
A
#
# COMPACT_ATOMS: atom_id res chain seq x y z
N MET A 1 14.08 -15.53 -24.48
CA MET A 1 13.76 -14.35 -23.65
C MET A 1 12.92 -13.42 -24.50
N ALA A 2 11.76 -13.01 -23.98
CA ALA A 2 10.80 -12.21 -24.74
C ALA A 2 11.30 -10.78 -24.94
N PHE A 3 12.03 -10.22 -23.95
CA PHE A 3 12.60 -8.88 -24.02
C PHE A 3 13.50 -8.65 -25.24
N GLY A 4 14.49 -9.51 -25.47
CA GLY A 4 15.45 -9.34 -26.57
C GLY A 4 14.80 -9.39 -27.95
N LYS A 5 13.75 -10.20 -28.11
CA LYS A 5 12.97 -10.29 -29.34
C LYS A 5 12.14 -9.02 -29.56
N ILE A 6 11.42 -8.56 -28.54
CA ILE A 6 10.59 -7.35 -28.62
C ILE A 6 11.44 -6.10 -28.87
N LEU A 7 12.59 -5.99 -28.21
CA LEU A 7 13.55 -4.92 -28.46
C LEU A 7 14.01 -4.93 -29.93
N LYS A 8 14.31 -6.11 -30.48
CA LYS A 8 14.69 -6.23 -31.89
C LYS A 8 13.56 -5.77 -32.81
N ASP A 9 12.33 -6.21 -32.56
CA ASP A 9 11.17 -5.85 -33.37
C ASP A 9 10.90 -4.32 -33.32
N PHE A 10 11.10 -3.67 -32.17
CA PHE A 10 10.96 -2.21 -32.05
C PHE A 10 12.10 -1.44 -32.72
N ILE A 11 13.34 -1.92 -32.64
CA ILE A 11 14.47 -1.34 -33.38
C ILE A 11 14.19 -1.36 -34.88
N GLU A 12 13.73 -2.50 -35.41
CA GLU A 12 13.40 -2.66 -36.83
C GLU A 12 12.25 -1.74 -37.26
N LYS A 13 11.21 -1.59 -36.43
CA LYS A 13 10.07 -0.69 -36.72
C LYS A 13 10.43 0.79 -36.72
N GLN A 14 11.45 1.20 -35.98
CA GLN A 14 11.90 2.59 -35.88
C GLN A 14 13.00 2.93 -36.89
N GLU A 15 13.28 2.02 -37.85
CA GLU A 15 14.36 2.14 -38.84
C GLU A 15 15.75 2.38 -38.21
N LEU A 16 15.92 2.00 -36.93
CA LEU A 16 17.17 2.09 -36.20
C LEU A 16 18.03 0.86 -36.50
N THR A 17 19.33 1.06 -36.69
CA THR A 17 20.27 -0.07 -36.77
C THR A 17 20.80 -0.43 -35.39
N ILE A 18 21.08 -1.72 -35.17
CA ILE A 18 21.75 -2.21 -33.95
C ILE A 18 23.10 -1.49 -33.75
N TYR A 19 23.76 -1.08 -34.83
CA TYR A 19 25.02 -0.34 -34.76
C TYR A 19 24.83 1.09 -34.22
N GLN A 20 23.81 1.82 -34.69
CA GLN A 20 23.48 3.16 -34.19
C GLN A 20 23.16 3.11 -32.70
N LEU A 21 22.25 2.22 -32.30
CA LEU A 21 21.87 2.06 -30.90
C LEU A 21 23.08 1.69 -30.03
N ALA A 22 23.94 0.77 -30.47
CA ALA A 22 25.16 0.41 -29.76
C ALA A 22 26.10 1.62 -29.57
N LYS A 23 26.27 2.43 -30.62
CA LYS A 23 27.14 3.62 -30.59
C LYS A 23 26.59 4.70 -29.65
N GLU A 24 25.30 4.99 -29.71
CA GLU A 24 24.65 6.03 -28.91
C GLU A 24 24.58 5.66 -27.43
N THR A 25 24.35 4.40 -27.11
CA THR A 25 24.26 3.91 -25.72
C THR A 25 25.62 3.60 -25.08
N GLY A 26 26.73 3.60 -25.83
CA GLY A 26 28.02 3.05 -25.36
C GLY A 26 27.98 1.53 -25.12
N ILE A 27 26.96 0.89 -25.70
CA ILE A 27 26.69 -0.53 -25.90
C ILE A 27 27.75 -1.30 -26.69
N ASP A 28 28.53 -2.26 -26.17
CA ASP A 28 29.27 -3.15 -27.09
C ASP A 28 28.28 -3.84 -28.05
N ARG A 29 28.50 -3.71 -29.36
CA ARG A 29 27.58 -4.22 -30.38
C ARG A 29 27.40 -5.74 -30.28
N SER A 30 28.47 -6.47 -30.01
CA SER A 30 28.44 -7.93 -29.89
C SER A 30 27.67 -8.37 -28.64
N PHE A 31 27.82 -7.61 -27.55
CA PHE A 31 27.02 -7.76 -26.34
C PHE A 31 25.54 -7.52 -26.62
N LEU A 32 25.19 -6.40 -27.26
CA LEU A 32 23.80 -6.06 -27.60
C LEU A 32 23.17 -7.13 -28.51
N GLN A 33 23.91 -7.63 -29.52
CA GLN A 33 23.43 -8.76 -30.34
C GLN A 33 23.17 -10.02 -29.51
N GLY A 34 23.99 -10.30 -28.49
CA GLY A 34 23.75 -11.40 -27.55
C GLY A 34 22.47 -11.20 -26.73
N VAL A 35 22.16 -9.97 -26.32
CA VAL A 35 20.91 -9.62 -25.64
C VAL A 35 19.70 -9.84 -26.56
N LEU A 36 19.75 -9.34 -27.79
CA LEU A 36 18.67 -9.48 -28.77
C LEU A 36 18.38 -10.95 -29.13
N ARG A 37 19.42 -11.80 -29.16
CA ARG A 37 19.28 -13.25 -29.37
C ARG A 37 18.87 -14.01 -28.11
N GLY A 38 18.80 -13.34 -26.95
CA GLY A 38 18.49 -13.95 -25.65
C GLY A 38 19.62 -14.82 -25.08
N THR A 39 20.84 -14.72 -25.60
CA THR A 39 22.01 -15.48 -25.10
C THR A 39 22.76 -14.73 -23.99
N LYS A 40 22.54 -13.43 -23.85
CA LYS A 40 23.05 -12.59 -22.75
C LYS A 40 21.90 -11.86 -22.05
N LYS A 41 22.02 -11.62 -20.74
CA LYS A 41 21.10 -10.77 -19.97
C LYS A 41 21.60 -9.33 -19.93
N LEU A 42 20.70 -8.37 -20.15
CA LEU A 42 21.02 -6.95 -20.07
C LEU A 42 21.13 -6.51 -18.59
N PRO A 43 22.26 -5.92 -18.14
CA PRO A 43 22.41 -5.46 -16.78
C PRO A 43 21.48 -4.27 -16.48
N PRO A 44 20.95 -4.14 -15.24
CA PRO A 44 20.06 -3.04 -14.85
C PRO A 44 20.61 -1.65 -15.17
N LYS A 45 21.91 -1.44 -14.90
CA LYS A 45 22.57 -0.15 -15.13
C LYS A 45 22.60 0.27 -16.59
N ARG A 46 22.40 -0.68 -17.52
CA ARG A 46 22.39 -0.46 -18.96
C ARG A 46 20.97 -0.45 -19.54
N PHE A 47 19.95 -0.69 -18.72
CA PHE A 47 18.57 -0.74 -19.18
C PHE A 47 18.07 0.63 -19.61
N ALA A 48 18.29 1.65 -18.78
CA ALA A 48 17.91 3.03 -19.10
C ALA A 48 18.67 3.61 -20.30
N ASP A 49 19.92 3.17 -20.54
CA ASP A 49 20.69 3.57 -21.72
C ASP A 49 19.95 3.16 -23.01
N ILE A 50 19.35 1.96 -23.01
CA ILE A 50 18.66 1.40 -24.18
C ILE A 50 17.24 1.93 -24.30
N VAL A 51 16.51 2.00 -23.19
CA VAL A 51 15.08 2.32 -23.19
C VAL A 51 14.88 3.80 -22.88
N ASN A 52 14.92 4.61 -23.94
CA ASN A 52 14.75 6.06 -23.85
C ASN A 52 13.74 6.58 -24.89
N ARG A 53 13.27 7.81 -24.69
CA ARG A 53 12.27 8.46 -25.55
C ARG A 53 12.82 8.98 -26.88
N GLU A 54 14.13 9.00 -27.07
CA GLU A 54 14.73 9.40 -28.36
C GLU A 54 14.50 8.33 -29.44
N HIS A 55 14.39 7.07 -29.02
CA HIS A 55 14.25 5.93 -29.93
C HIS A 55 12.88 5.26 -29.88
N PHE A 56 12.18 5.34 -28.76
CA PHE A 56 10.96 4.58 -28.52
C PHE A 56 9.81 5.44 -28.02
N SER A 57 8.59 5.13 -28.47
CA SER A 57 7.36 5.72 -27.92
C SER A 57 7.11 5.28 -26.48
N CYS A 58 6.23 5.98 -25.77
CA CYS A 58 5.88 5.66 -24.38
C CYS A 58 5.36 4.22 -24.23
N ASP A 59 4.48 3.77 -25.13
CA ASP A 59 3.90 2.43 -25.10
C ASP A 59 4.96 1.34 -25.34
N GLN A 60 5.90 1.61 -26.25
CA GLN A 60 7.02 0.71 -26.51
C GLN A 60 7.96 0.61 -25.31
N ILE A 61 8.28 1.75 -24.69
CA ILE A 61 9.08 1.80 -23.46
C ILE A 61 8.40 1.02 -22.35
N GLN A 62 7.09 1.22 -22.14
CA GLN A 62 6.32 0.48 -21.14
C GLN A 62 6.38 -1.03 -21.39
N THR A 63 6.15 -1.45 -22.64
CA THR A 63 6.24 -2.86 -23.03
C THR A 63 7.63 -3.45 -22.77
N LEU A 64 8.69 -2.71 -23.14
CA LEU A 64 10.08 -3.13 -22.92
C LEU A 64 10.41 -3.22 -21.42
N CYS A 65 9.92 -2.28 -20.61
CA CYS A 65 10.02 -2.34 -19.16
C CYS A 65 9.36 -3.62 -18.62
N GLU A 66 8.08 -3.83 -18.91
CA GLU A 66 7.32 -4.99 -18.41
C GLU A 66 8.05 -6.31 -18.71
N GLU A 67 8.48 -6.50 -19.96
CA GLU A 67 9.16 -7.72 -20.40
C GLU A 67 10.57 -7.87 -19.79
N TYR A 68 11.33 -6.77 -19.67
CA TYR A 68 12.63 -6.79 -19.01
C TYR A 68 12.51 -7.27 -17.55
N PHE A 69 11.49 -6.77 -16.83
CA PHE A 69 11.30 -7.13 -15.44
C PHE A 69 10.69 -8.52 -15.26
N THR A 70 9.82 -8.98 -16.17
CA THR A 70 9.36 -10.38 -16.18
C THR A 70 10.52 -11.35 -16.43
N ASP A 71 11.42 -11.07 -17.39
CA ASP A 71 12.61 -11.89 -17.64
C ASP A 71 13.61 -11.86 -16.45
N ARG A 72 13.62 -10.78 -15.67
CA ARG A 72 14.52 -10.59 -14.51
C ARG A 72 14.00 -11.24 -13.23
N PHE A 73 12.78 -10.92 -12.85
CA PHE A 73 12.19 -11.30 -11.55
C PHE A 73 11.27 -12.52 -11.64
N GLY A 74 10.81 -12.87 -12.84
CA GLY A 74 9.85 -13.94 -13.06
C GLY A 74 8.40 -13.47 -12.97
N LYS A 75 7.50 -14.23 -13.60
CA LYS A 75 6.07 -13.89 -13.72
C LYS A 75 5.37 -13.70 -12.37
N GLU A 76 5.67 -14.56 -11.41
CA GLU A 76 5.05 -14.52 -10.07
C GLU A 76 5.39 -13.22 -9.33
N LYS A 77 6.66 -12.79 -9.33
CA LYS A 77 7.05 -11.51 -8.72
C LYS A 77 6.47 -10.31 -9.46
N THR A 78 6.42 -10.36 -10.78
CA THR A 78 5.78 -9.26 -11.53
C THR A 78 4.28 -9.16 -11.27
N GLU A 79 3.60 -10.26 -10.93
CA GLU A 79 2.21 -10.21 -10.47
C GLU A 79 2.12 -9.57 -9.08
N CYS A 80 3.02 -9.90 -8.15
CA CYS A 80 3.12 -9.20 -6.86
C CYS A 80 3.31 -7.68 -7.06
N PHE A 81 4.17 -7.25 -8.00
CA PHE A 81 4.37 -5.83 -8.30
C PHE A 81 3.09 -5.14 -8.78
N LYS A 82 2.31 -5.80 -9.64
CA LYS A 82 1.00 -5.30 -10.07
C LYS A 82 0.02 -5.16 -8.90
N ARG A 83 0.01 -6.11 -7.95
CA ARG A 83 -0.84 -6.02 -6.75
C ARG A 83 -0.40 -4.91 -5.81
N ILE A 84 0.91 -4.70 -5.64
CA ILE A 84 1.45 -3.56 -4.88
C ILE A 84 1.00 -2.26 -5.54
N GLU A 85 1.22 -2.11 -6.85
CA GLU A 85 0.82 -0.91 -7.60
C GLU A 85 -0.67 -0.62 -7.54
N LYS A 86 -1.52 -1.64 -7.74
CA LYS A 86 -2.98 -1.55 -7.61
C LYS A 86 -3.38 -1.03 -6.22
N GLY A 87 -2.72 -1.53 -5.18
CA GLY A 87 -2.93 -1.07 -3.81
C GLY A 87 -2.47 0.37 -3.58
N LEU A 88 -1.26 0.73 -4.04
CA LEU A 88 -0.70 2.07 -3.88
C LEU A 88 -1.50 3.15 -4.63
N SER A 89 -1.99 2.82 -5.82
CA SER A 89 -2.80 3.73 -6.65
C SER A 89 -4.25 3.88 -6.19
N GLY A 90 -4.70 3.09 -5.20
CA GLY A 90 -6.07 3.10 -4.69
C GLY A 90 -7.08 2.34 -5.54
N GLN A 91 -6.65 1.69 -6.63
CA GLN A 91 -7.51 0.87 -7.48
C GLN A 91 -8.21 -0.26 -6.69
N THR A 92 -7.57 -0.79 -5.64
CA THR A 92 -8.25 -1.73 -4.72
C THR A 92 -9.50 -1.12 -4.09
N LYS A 93 -9.42 0.13 -3.64
CA LYS A 93 -10.56 0.86 -3.06
C LYS A 93 -11.60 1.21 -4.12
N GLU A 94 -11.17 1.65 -5.30
CA GLU A 94 -12.06 1.91 -6.44
C GLU A 94 -12.85 0.66 -6.85
N GLU A 95 -12.21 -0.50 -6.90
CA GLU A 95 -12.89 -1.77 -7.17
C GLU A 95 -13.94 -2.08 -6.10
N LEU A 96 -13.64 -1.86 -4.82
CA LEU A 96 -14.60 -2.04 -3.73
C LEU A 96 -15.75 -1.03 -3.81
N ASP A 97 -15.47 0.21 -4.20
CA ASP A 97 -16.43 1.30 -4.32
C ASP A 97 -17.27 1.24 -5.60
N SER A 98 -16.85 0.48 -6.62
CA SER A 98 -17.56 0.33 -7.90
C SER A 98 -18.98 -0.26 -7.80
N GLY A 99 -19.37 -0.72 -6.60
CA GLY A 99 -20.65 -1.34 -6.35
C GLY A 99 -20.70 -2.80 -6.81
N SER A 100 -21.70 -3.53 -6.31
CA SER A 100 -21.98 -4.90 -6.72
C SER A 100 -23.16 -4.94 -7.69
N ASN A 101 -23.12 -5.88 -8.62
CA ASN A 101 -24.25 -6.18 -9.51
C ASN A 101 -25.26 -7.18 -8.88
N ALA A 102 -25.07 -7.54 -7.61
CA ALA A 102 -25.97 -8.42 -6.89
C ALA A 102 -27.34 -7.78 -6.69
N GLY A 103 -28.39 -8.56 -6.93
CA GLY A 103 -29.77 -8.19 -6.68
C GLY A 103 -30.32 -8.80 -5.40
N HIS A 104 -31.56 -8.43 -5.08
CA HIS A 104 -32.31 -9.10 -4.02
C HIS A 104 -32.77 -10.50 -4.46
N THR A 105 -32.79 -11.42 -3.51
CA THR A 105 -33.43 -12.73 -3.63
C THR A 105 -34.36 -12.96 -2.44
N GLU A 106 -35.33 -13.84 -2.58
CA GLU A 106 -36.17 -14.23 -1.44
C GLU A 106 -35.38 -15.19 -0.54
N ILE A 107 -35.38 -14.91 0.77
CA ILE A 107 -34.78 -15.78 1.77
C ILE A 107 -35.90 -16.52 2.50
N SER A 108 -35.93 -17.84 2.34
CA SER A 108 -36.85 -18.73 3.07
C SER A 108 -36.47 -18.88 4.54
N GLU A 109 -37.44 -19.27 5.38
CA GLU A 109 -37.19 -19.72 6.76
C GLU A 109 -36.55 -21.13 6.79
N GLU A 110 -36.75 -21.91 5.73
CA GLU A 110 -36.12 -23.22 5.58
C GLU A 110 -34.72 -23.12 4.94
N PRO A 111 -33.82 -24.08 5.22
CA PRO A 111 -32.51 -24.12 4.60
C PRO A 111 -32.62 -24.07 3.08
N SER A 112 -31.89 -23.13 2.48
CA SER A 112 -31.91 -22.88 1.03
C SER A 112 -30.54 -23.14 0.44
N PHE A 113 -30.50 -23.77 -0.73
CA PHE A 113 -29.27 -24.03 -1.47
C PHE A 113 -29.19 -23.12 -2.70
N TYR A 114 -28.02 -22.53 -2.91
CA TYR A 114 -27.69 -21.70 -4.06
C TYR A 114 -26.55 -22.37 -4.83
N SER A 115 -26.66 -22.40 -6.16
CA SER A 115 -25.77 -23.18 -7.03
C SER A 115 -25.16 -22.35 -8.17
N SER A 116 -25.06 -21.03 -7.99
CA SER A 116 -24.29 -20.17 -8.89
C SER A 116 -23.68 -18.99 -8.13
N ALA A 117 -22.56 -18.46 -8.61
CA ALA A 117 -21.91 -17.30 -8.01
C ALA A 117 -22.84 -16.07 -7.92
N LYS A 118 -23.73 -15.90 -8.91
CA LYS A 118 -24.73 -14.84 -8.90
C LYS A 118 -25.75 -15.04 -7.77
N ASP A 119 -26.24 -16.26 -7.58
CA ASP A 119 -27.22 -16.55 -6.55
C ASP A 119 -26.63 -16.43 -5.15
N VAL A 120 -25.38 -16.87 -4.97
CA VAL A 120 -24.63 -16.67 -3.72
C VAL A 120 -24.45 -15.18 -3.44
N ALA A 121 -24.03 -14.38 -4.42
CA ALA A 121 -23.89 -12.94 -4.26
C ALA A 121 -25.24 -12.25 -3.94
N ASN A 122 -26.33 -12.65 -4.59
CA ASN A 122 -27.68 -12.15 -4.30
C ASN A 122 -28.11 -12.50 -2.87
N ALA A 123 -27.81 -13.71 -2.40
CA ALA A 123 -28.08 -14.13 -1.04
C ALA A 123 -27.32 -13.27 -0.03
N VAL A 124 -26.02 -13.05 -0.24
CA VAL A 124 -25.19 -12.17 0.60
C VAL A 124 -25.74 -10.74 0.58
N TYR A 125 -26.08 -10.19 -0.58
CA TYR A 125 -26.65 -8.85 -0.71
C TYR A 125 -27.96 -8.70 0.07
N THR A 126 -28.82 -9.72 0.00
CA THR A 126 -30.11 -9.73 0.69
C THR A 126 -29.95 -9.75 2.21
N LEU A 127 -28.89 -10.36 2.76
CA LEU A 127 -28.60 -10.32 4.21
C LEU A 127 -28.45 -8.88 4.74
N PHE A 128 -28.10 -7.92 3.89
CA PHE A 128 -27.99 -6.49 4.23
C PHE A 128 -29.16 -5.63 3.72
N GLY A 129 -30.15 -6.24 3.08
CA GLY A 129 -31.30 -5.57 2.48
C GLY A 129 -32.41 -5.20 3.48
N ALA A 130 -32.52 -5.93 4.59
CA ALA A 130 -33.63 -5.82 5.55
C ALA A 130 -33.48 -4.70 6.60
N GLY A 131 -32.37 -3.95 6.57
CA GLY A 131 -32.07 -2.90 7.54
C GLY A 131 -30.68 -3.02 8.14
N GLU A 132 -30.54 -2.54 9.37
CA GLU A 132 -29.30 -2.61 10.16
C GLU A 132 -29.03 -4.06 10.62
N VAL A 133 -27.78 -4.52 10.45
CA VAL A 133 -27.27 -5.81 10.94
C VAL A 133 -26.57 -5.58 12.27
N LYS A 134 -27.06 -6.21 13.33
CA LYS A 134 -26.52 -6.01 14.68
C LYS A 134 -25.17 -6.69 14.85
N SER A 135 -25.05 -7.93 14.39
CA SER A 135 -23.84 -8.74 14.50
C SER A 135 -23.48 -9.39 13.18
N PHE A 136 -22.25 -9.16 12.73
CA PHE A 136 -21.68 -9.72 11.51
C PHE A 136 -20.37 -10.47 11.80
N ILE A 137 -20.32 -11.73 11.41
CA ILE A 137 -19.16 -12.60 11.61
C ILE A 137 -18.87 -13.36 10.33
N SER A 138 -17.65 -13.31 9.80
CA SER A 138 -17.33 -14.05 8.58
C SER A 138 -15.86 -14.41 8.46
N ASN A 139 -15.56 -15.32 7.53
CA ASN A 139 -14.19 -15.75 7.24
C ASN A 139 -13.87 -15.84 5.74
N PHE A 140 -14.67 -15.16 4.90
CA PHE A 140 -14.52 -15.22 3.46
C PHE A 140 -13.16 -14.68 3.00
N ASP A 141 -12.62 -15.21 1.92
CA ASP A 141 -11.39 -14.68 1.34
C ASP A 141 -11.69 -13.41 0.54
N PHE A 142 -10.86 -12.37 0.67
CA PHE A 142 -11.06 -11.10 -0.06
C PHE A 142 -11.05 -11.27 -1.60
N SER A 143 -10.50 -12.38 -2.11
CA SER A 143 -10.58 -12.75 -3.53
C SER A 143 -11.98 -13.12 -4.00
N ALA A 144 -12.94 -13.38 -3.09
CA ALA A 144 -14.36 -13.47 -3.40
C ALA A 144 -14.93 -12.07 -3.70
N LYS A 145 -14.54 -11.49 -4.84
CA LYS A 145 -14.68 -10.06 -5.17
C LYS A 145 -16.08 -9.51 -4.96
N GLU A 146 -17.11 -10.20 -5.45
CA GLU A 146 -18.49 -9.72 -5.31
C GLU A 146 -18.96 -9.75 -3.84
N ILE A 147 -18.66 -10.81 -3.09
CA ILE A 147 -18.97 -10.88 -1.66
C ILE A 147 -18.25 -9.74 -0.92
N ASN A 148 -16.96 -9.54 -1.21
CA ASN A 148 -16.15 -8.51 -0.58
C ASN A 148 -16.69 -7.10 -0.85
N LYS A 149 -17.09 -6.79 -2.09
CA LYS A 149 -17.75 -5.52 -2.44
C LYS A 149 -19.05 -5.30 -1.67
N ILE A 150 -19.91 -6.31 -1.59
CA ILE A 150 -21.19 -6.22 -0.88
C ILE A 150 -20.96 -5.92 0.61
N VAL A 151 -20.06 -6.67 1.25
CA VAL A 151 -19.76 -6.51 2.68
C VAL A 151 -19.09 -5.15 2.93
N TYR A 152 -18.15 -4.74 2.08
CA TYR A 152 -17.50 -3.44 2.18
C TYR A 152 -18.51 -2.28 2.04
N ALA A 153 -19.44 -2.37 1.09
CA ALA A 153 -20.50 -1.38 0.93
C ALA A 153 -21.44 -1.33 2.15
N ALA A 154 -21.74 -2.47 2.77
CA ALA A 154 -22.51 -2.53 4.00
C ALA A 154 -21.78 -1.87 5.19
N CYS A 155 -20.47 -2.07 5.30
CA CYS A 155 -19.61 -1.36 6.24
C CYS A 155 -19.65 0.17 6.00
N LYS A 156 -19.36 0.62 4.78
CA LYS A 156 -19.30 2.05 4.42
C LYS A 156 -20.63 2.79 4.65
N SER A 157 -21.76 2.09 4.47
CA SER A 157 -23.09 2.63 4.74
C SER A 157 -23.51 2.58 6.21
N GLY A 158 -22.65 2.10 7.11
CA GLY A 158 -22.92 2.01 8.55
C GLY A 158 -23.99 0.99 8.92
N LYS A 159 -24.30 0.04 8.02
CA LYS A 159 -25.33 -0.99 8.25
C LYS A 159 -24.91 -2.04 9.28
N ILE A 160 -23.61 -2.20 9.53
CA ILE A 160 -23.08 -3.23 10.42
C ILE A 160 -22.60 -2.57 11.73
N LYS A 161 -23.19 -2.98 12.86
CA LYS A 161 -22.77 -2.54 14.20
C LYS A 161 -21.56 -3.31 14.72
N ASP A 162 -21.74 -4.60 15.02
CA ASP A 162 -20.66 -5.44 15.52
C ASP A 162 -20.03 -6.24 14.38
N PHE A 163 -18.82 -5.87 13.99
CA PHE A 163 -18.10 -6.50 12.87
C PHE A 163 -16.96 -7.38 13.36
N PHE A 164 -16.92 -8.63 12.88
CA PHE A 164 -15.78 -9.52 13.06
C PHE A 164 -15.53 -10.33 11.78
N HIS A 165 -14.52 -9.94 11.03
CA HIS A 165 -14.08 -10.68 9.86
C HIS A 165 -12.63 -11.12 10.04
N TYR A 166 -12.34 -12.40 9.76
CA TYR A 166 -10.98 -12.91 9.82
C TYR A 166 -10.60 -13.68 8.57
N VAL A 167 -9.32 -13.60 8.20
CA VAL A 167 -8.78 -14.33 7.04
C VAL A 167 -7.53 -15.11 7.44
N ALA A 168 -7.22 -16.16 6.69
CA ALA A 168 -6.00 -16.92 6.90
C ALA A 168 -4.78 -16.06 6.52
N ALA A 169 -3.76 -16.05 7.39
CA ALA A 169 -2.56 -15.26 7.13
C ALA A 169 -1.81 -15.74 5.87
N GLY A 170 -1.49 -14.78 5.00
CA GLY A 170 -0.65 -15.00 3.82
C GLY A 170 -1.39 -15.25 2.51
N GLY A 171 -2.73 -15.30 2.52
CA GLY A 171 -3.53 -15.58 1.32
C GLY A 171 -3.36 -17.01 0.80
N ARG A 172 -3.94 -17.31 -0.37
CA ARG A 172 -3.73 -18.59 -1.06
C ARG A 172 -2.34 -18.67 -1.67
N ASP A 173 -1.85 -17.54 -2.17
CA ASP A 173 -0.50 -17.35 -2.68
C ASP A 173 0.08 -15.98 -2.26
N ARG A 174 1.30 -15.68 -2.73
CA ARG A 174 2.00 -14.43 -2.38
C ARG A 174 1.27 -13.17 -2.86
N ALA A 175 0.68 -13.19 -4.05
CA ALA A 175 -0.02 -12.05 -4.63
C ALA A 175 -1.37 -11.82 -3.92
N ASP A 176 -2.09 -12.90 -3.59
CA ASP A 176 -3.29 -12.86 -2.75
C ASP A 176 -2.96 -12.32 -1.35
N GLY A 177 -1.79 -12.65 -0.79
CA GLY A 177 -1.31 -12.07 0.48
C GLY A 177 -1.10 -10.55 0.43
N ILE A 178 -0.65 -10.01 -0.70
CA ILE A 178 -0.53 -8.56 -0.93
C ILE A 178 -1.92 -7.93 -1.10
N GLU A 179 -2.80 -8.54 -1.89
CA GLU A 179 -4.18 -8.06 -2.07
C GLU A 179 -4.94 -8.04 -0.73
N MET A 180 -4.75 -9.06 0.11
CA MET A 180 -5.29 -9.14 1.46
C MET A 180 -4.90 -7.91 2.29
N ILE A 181 -3.62 -7.54 2.28
CA ILE A 181 -3.10 -6.37 3.01
C ILE A 181 -3.85 -5.10 2.62
N PHE A 182 -4.01 -4.83 1.32
CA PHE A 182 -4.69 -3.61 0.86
C PHE A 182 -6.20 -3.63 1.13
N ASN A 183 -6.85 -4.80 1.08
CA ASN A 183 -8.24 -4.91 1.51
C ASN A 183 -8.41 -4.59 2.99
N MET A 184 -7.55 -5.13 3.87
CA MET A 184 -7.58 -4.80 5.30
C MET A 184 -7.42 -3.31 5.56
N LEU A 185 -6.54 -2.63 4.81
CA LEU A 185 -6.41 -1.17 4.87
C LEU A 185 -7.70 -0.46 4.45
N CYS A 186 -8.35 -0.89 3.36
CA CYS A 186 -9.61 -0.31 2.90
C CYS A 186 -10.72 -0.42 3.95
N TYR A 187 -10.86 -1.58 4.61
CA TYR A 187 -11.82 -1.78 5.71
C TYR A 187 -11.50 -0.87 6.91
N ALA A 188 -10.22 -0.75 7.27
CA ALA A 188 -9.79 0.12 8.35
C ALA A 188 -10.10 1.60 8.07
N GLU A 189 -9.93 2.05 6.83
CA GLU A 189 -10.33 3.41 6.39
C GLU A 189 -11.84 3.63 6.49
N ALA A 190 -12.63 2.57 6.34
CA ALA A 190 -14.08 2.60 6.57
C ALA A 190 -14.46 2.49 8.06
N GLY A 191 -13.50 2.40 8.98
CA GLY A 191 -13.72 2.28 10.43
C GLY A 191 -13.85 0.84 10.95
N TYR A 192 -13.51 -0.17 10.15
CA TYR A 192 -13.70 -1.58 10.48
C TYR A 192 -12.38 -2.34 10.57
N ILE A 193 -12.16 -3.07 11.67
CA ILE A 193 -10.94 -3.86 11.89
C ILE A 193 -11.17 -5.30 11.43
N THR A 194 -10.28 -5.80 10.57
CA THR A 194 -10.21 -7.20 10.16
C THR A 194 -9.12 -7.94 10.92
N TYR A 195 -9.23 -9.26 10.98
CA TYR A 195 -8.36 -10.12 11.79
C TYR A 195 -7.64 -11.17 10.95
N LEU A 196 -6.50 -11.63 11.47
CA LEU A 196 -5.71 -12.72 10.90
C LEU A 196 -5.83 -13.95 11.80
N SER A 197 -6.14 -15.09 11.20
CA SER A 197 -6.11 -16.40 11.84
C SER A 197 -4.87 -17.19 11.42
N GLY A 198 -4.32 -17.98 12.36
CA GLY A 198 -3.28 -18.96 12.08
C GLY A 198 -3.83 -20.28 11.51
N ASP A 199 -5.14 -20.51 11.64
CA ASP A 199 -5.79 -21.72 11.17
C ASP A 199 -6.12 -21.62 9.68
N LYS A 200 -5.62 -22.55 8.88
CA LYS A 200 -6.07 -22.76 7.50
C LYS A 200 -7.32 -23.63 7.53
N ASN A 201 -8.40 -23.19 6.87
CA ASN A 201 -9.61 -24.00 6.69
C ASN A 201 -9.30 -25.19 5.76
N ALA A 202 -8.73 -26.27 6.30
CA ALA A 202 -8.39 -27.44 5.49
C ALA A 202 -9.54 -28.46 5.51
N GLY A 203 -10.07 -28.79 4.33
CA GLY A 203 -10.75 -30.06 4.08
C GLY A 203 -12.27 -30.12 4.28
N THR A 204 -12.99 -28.99 4.29
CA THR A 204 -14.47 -28.96 4.35
C THR A 204 -15.09 -28.52 3.03
N VAL A 205 -16.27 -29.06 2.68
CA VAL A 205 -17.01 -28.71 1.44
C VAL A 205 -17.36 -27.21 1.38
N PHE A 206 -17.68 -26.60 2.52
CA PHE A 206 -17.95 -25.17 2.65
C PHE A 206 -16.98 -24.55 3.66
N PRO A 207 -15.76 -24.16 3.24
CA PRO A 207 -14.75 -23.59 4.13
C PRO A 207 -15.06 -22.15 4.53
N TYR A 208 -15.90 -21.45 3.78
CA TYR A 208 -16.25 -20.06 4.03
C TYR A 208 -17.66 -19.92 4.58
N PHE A 209 -17.85 -18.92 5.43
CA PHE A 209 -19.13 -18.60 6.01
C PHE A 209 -19.29 -17.11 6.30
N LEU A 210 -20.56 -16.73 6.47
CA LEU A 210 -21.00 -15.42 6.89
C LEU A 210 -22.22 -15.58 7.80
N ILE A 211 -22.18 -14.94 8.96
CA ILE A 211 -23.27 -14.89 9.93
C ILE A 211 -23.70 -13.43 10.04
N ALA A 212 -24.94 -13.16 9.66
CA ALA A 212 -25.59 -11.86 9.83
C ALA A 212 -26.80 -12.06 10.75
N ASP A 213 -26.71 -11.56 11.98
CA ASP A 213 -27.68 -11.79 13.05
C ASP A 213 -28.00 -13.28 13.24
N SER A 214 -29.22 -13.70 12.89
CA SER A 214 -29.69 -15.09 13.01
C SER A 214 -29.59 -15.88 11.70
N ARG A 215 -28.84 -15.43 10.70
CA ARG A 215 -28.68 -16.10 9.40
C ARG A 215 -27.24 -16.55 9.23
N LEU A 216 -27.04 -17.82 8.89
CA LEU A 216 -25.76 -18.42 8.53
C LEU A 216 -25.78 -18.79 7.05
N LEU A 217 -24.87 -18.20 6.28
CA LEU A 217 -24.52 -18.63 4.92
C LEU A 217 -23.17 -19.34 4.96
N MET A 218 -23.09 -20.57 4.46
CA MET A 218 -21.83 -21.30 4.25
C MET A 218 -21.63 -21.50 2.75
N PHE A 219 -20.41 -21.33 2.24
CA PHE A 219 -20.13 -21.42 0.81
C PHE A 219 -18.74 -21.98 0.51
N ASP A 220 -18.58 -22.44 -0.73
CA ASP A 220 -17.40 -23.13 -1.23
C ASP A 220 -16.29 -22.14 -1.63
N GLU A 221 -15.14 -22.66 -2.02
CA GLU A 221 -13.97 -21.81 -2.32
C GLU A 221 -14.16 -20.89 -3.53
N THR A 222 -15.03 -21.29 -4.46
CA THR A 222 -15.37 -20.51 -5.66
C THR A 222 -16.53 -19.54 -5.42
N ALA A 223 -17.19 -19.62 -4.26
CA ALA A 223 -18.43 -18.93 -3.96
C ALA A 223 -19.54 -19.21 -4.99
N GLU A 224 -19.55 -20.40 -5.59
CA GLU A 224 -20.57 -20.84 -6.54
C GLU A 224 -21.66 -21.66 -5.87
N ASN A 225 -21.34 -22.34 -4.78
CA ASN A 225 -22.29 -23.16 -4.03
C ASN A 225 -22.40 -22.65 -2.60
N ALA A 226 -23.63 -22.45 -2.12
CA ALA A 226 -23.88 -22.02 -0.75
C ALA A 226 -25.12 -22.63 -0.14
N VAL A 227 -25.10 -22.79 1.18
CA VAL A 227 -26.25 -23.15 2.01
C VAL A 227 -26.54 -22.00 2.96
N LEU A 228 -27.77 -21.48 2.91
CA LEU A 228 -28.29 -20.51 3.86
C LEU A 228 -29.24 -21.19 4.83
N MET A 229 -29.07 -20.94 6.12
CA MET A 229 -29.95 -21.45 7.17
C MET A 229 -30.06 -20.44 8.32
N HIS A 230 -31.02 -20.64 9.21
CA HIS A 230 -31.06 -19.88 10.45
C HIS A 230 -30.02 -20.40 11.45
N ALA A 231 -29.27 -19.46 12.03
CA ALA A 231 -28.24 -19.72 13.02
C ALA A 231 -28.83 -20.09 14.39
N ASP A 232 -30.07 -19.73 14.71
CA ASP A 232 -30.75 -20.08 15.97
C ASP A 232 -30.80 -21.61 16.20
N LYS A 233 -30.96 -22.40 15.12
CA LYS A 233 -30.92 -23.87 15.13
C LYS A 233 -29.57 -24.44 15.58
N ILE A 234 -28.49 -23.66 15.55
CA ILE A 234 -27.11 -24.08 15.87
C ILE A 234 -26.33 -23.05 16.74
N ASP A 235 -27.03 -22.09 17.33
CA ASP A 235 -26.48 -20.87 17.93
C ASP A 235 -25.46 -21.16 19.03
N ARG A 236 -25.78 -22.10 19.93
CA ARG A 236 -24.87 -22.47 21.03
C ARG A 236 -23.54 -23.02 20.52
N PHE A 237 -23.57 -23.83 19.46
CA PHE A 237 -22.37 -24.39 18.86
C PHE A 237 -21.55 -23.31 18.17
N LEU A 238 -22.20 -22.47 17.36
CA LEU A 238 -21.57 -21.36 16.65
C LEU A 238 -20.93 -20.37 17.61
N LYS A 239 -21.65 -19.92 18.66
CA LYS A 239 -21.12 -19.00 19.68
C LYS A 239 -19.84 -19.52 20.32
N ARG A 240 -19.82 -20.81 20.70
CA ARG A 240 -18.63 -21.45 21.26
C ARG A 240 -17.48 -21.47 20.25
N LYS A 241 -17.74 -21.87 19.00
CA LYS A 241 -16.70 -21.93 17.95
C LYS A 241 -16.15 -20.55 17.61
N ILE A 242 -17.00 -19.56 17.41
CA ILE A 242 -16.61 -18.16 17.19
C ILE A 242 -15.76 -17.64 18.35
N TYR A 243 -16.17 -17.92 19.59
CA TYR A 243 -15.41 -17.48 20.77
C TYR A 243 -14.00 -18.08 20.78
N GLU A 244 -13.86 -19.38 20.50
CA GLU A 244 -12.54 -20.01 20.39
C GLU A 244 -11.73 -19.43 19.22
N THR A 245 -12.33 -19.24 18.04
CA THR A 245 -11.65 -18.61 16.90
C THR A 245 -11.16 -17.20 17.22
N LYS A 246 -11.99 -16.38 17.89
CA LYS A 246 -11.63 -15.02 18.31
C LYS A 246 -10.39 -14.99 19.20
N LYS A 247 -10.20 -15.96 20.09
CA LYS A 247 -9.02 -16.05 20.97
C LYS A 247 -7.71 -16.28 20.21
N HIS A 248 -7.77 -16.93 19.05
CA HIS A 248 -6.60 -17.26 18.23
C HIS A 248 -6.36 -16.25 17.10
N CYS A 249 -7.27 -15.30 16.92
CA CYS A 249 -7.13 -14.24 15.92
C CYS A 249 -6.32 -13.06 16.47
N ARG A 250 -5.44 -12.49 15.63
CA ARG A 250 -4.79 -11.20 15.88
C ARG A 250 -5.39 -10.13 14.99
N LYS A 251 -5.40 -8.88 15.41
CA LYS A 251 -5.80 -7.76 14.52
C LYS A 251 -4.86 -7.73 13.30
N GLY A 252 -5.41 -7.60 12.09
CA GLY A 252 -4.63 -7.46 10.87
C GLY A 252 -4.06 -6.05 10.68
N VAL A 253 -4.71 -5.07 11.30
CA VAL A 253 -4.38 -3.64 11.28
C VAL A 253 -4.52 -3.05 12.68
N GLN A 254 -3.75 -2.00 12.96
CA GLN A 254 -3.83 -1.21 14.17
C GLN A 254 -4.17 0.22 13.79
N ILE A 255 -5.29 0.74 14.31
CA ILE A 255 -5.68 2.13 14.12
C ILE A 255 -5.17 2.92 15.34
N THR A 256 -4.55 4.06 15.09
CA THR A 256 -4.10 4.98 16.15
C THR A 256 -5.16 6.03 16.40
N GLU A 257 -5.31 6.49 17.63
CA GLU A 257 -6.28 7.55 17.94
C GLU A 257 -5.60 8.93 17.90
N THR A 258 -4.28 8.98 18.13
CA THR A 258 -3.48 10.21 18.10
C THR A 258 -2.15 10.05 17.36
N PHE A 259 -1.56 11.17 16.93
CA PHE A 259 -0.21 11.17 16.32
C PHE A 259 0.86 10.69 17.32
N SER A 260 0.64 10.93 18.62
CA SER A 260 1.48 10.39 19.68
C SER A 260 1.42 8.86 19.72
N ASP A 261 0.23 8.25 19.66
CA ASP A 261 0.09 6.78 19.63
C ASP A 261 0.83 6.17 18.44
N TYR A 262 0.77 6.85 17.29
CA TYR A 262 1.51 6.47 16.09
C TYR A 262 3.03 6.47 16.33
N LEU A 263 3.58 7.56 16.87
CA LEU A 263 5.01 7.65 17.19
C LEU A 263 5.42 6.61 18.25
N ASP A 264 4.56 6.32 19.22
CA ASP A 264 4.81 5.35 20.28
C ASP A 264 4.91 3.93 19.72
N ILE A 265 4.00 3.56 18.82
CA ILE A 265 4.03 2.27 18.13
C ILE A 265 5.29 2.18 17.27
N LEU A 266 5.60 3.21 16.50
CA LEU A 266 6.84 3.25 15.71
C LEU A 266 8.06 3.07 16.61
N SER A 267 8.12 3.77 17.75
CA SER A 267 9.25 3.70 18.69
C SER A 267 9.42 2.28 19.24
N THR A 268 8.31 1.63 19.62
CA THR A 268 8.27 0.25 20.15
C THR A 268 8.75 -0.75 19.11
N LEU A 269 8.30 -0.62 17.86
CA LEU A 269 8.73 -1.48 16.75
C LEU A 269 10.24 -1.38 16.46
N ASN A 270 10.89 -0.28 16.84
CA ASN A 270 12.32 -0.04 16.61
C ASN A 270 13.24 -0.53 17.74
N VAL A 271 12.70 -0.93 18.90
CA VAL A 271 13.51 -1.34 20.06
C VAL A 271 14.28 -2.63 19.73
N GLY A 272 15.61 -2.55 19.68
CA GLY A 272 16.49 -3.72 19.58
C GLY A 272 17.02 -4.08 18.17
N ASN A 273 16.65 -3.34 17.11
CA ASN A 273 17.20 -3.59 15.77
C ASN A 273 18.46 -2.76 15.48
N LYS A 274 19.60 -3.45 15.35
CA LYS A 274 20.92 -2.86 15.03
C LYS A 274 21.17 -2.64 13.53
N LYS A 275 20.33 -3.21 12.64
CA LYS A 275 20.38 -3.04 11.19
C LYS A 275 19.07 -2.45 10.71
N LYS A 276 18.95 -1.12 10.75
CA LYS A 276 17.81 -0.41 10.18
C LYS A 276 18.08 -0.23 8.69
N VAL A 277 17.18 -0.77 7.84
CA VAL A 277 17.07 -0.31 6.46
C VAL A 277 15.73 0.39 6.34
N LEU A 278 15.73 1.71 6.30
CA LEU A 278 14.49 2.48 6.18
C LEU A 278 14.28 2.86 4.71
N THR A 279 13.35 2.17 4.05
CA THR A 279 12.87 2.56 2.73
C THR A 279 11.41 2.98 2.76
N VAL A 280 11.10 4.17 2.25
CA VAL A 280 9.78 4.82 2.35
C VAL A 280 9.22 5.11 0.95
N PHE A 281 7.93 4.84 0.72
CA PHE A 281 7.13 5.50 -0.32
C PHE A 281 6.30 6.59 0.39
N ALA A 282 6.30 7.81 -0.11
CA ALA A 282 5.60 8.91 0.57
C ALA A 282 4.73 9.67 -0.42
N ASN A 283 3.46 9.91 -0.05
CA ASN A 283 2.55 10.80 -0.77
C ASN A 283 2.40 12.15 -0.03
N GLY A 284 3.40 12.48 0.79
CA GLY A 284 3.54 13.63 1.67
C GLY A 284 4.99 13.74 2.17
N ILE A 285 5.31 14.75 2.97
CA ILE A 285 6.63 14.80 3.63
C ILE A 285 6.71 13.67 4.67
N CYS A 286 7.76 12.86 4.57
CA CYS A 286 8.02 11.70 5.43
C CYS A 286 8.05 12.13 6.92
N PRO A 287 7.19 11.56 7.79
CA PRO A 287 7.12 11.93 9.21
C PRO A 287 8.46 11.80 9.94
N GLU A 288 9.29 10.84 9.52
CA GLU A 288 10.61 10.57 10.09
C GLU A 288 11.62 11.71 9.85
N LEU A 289 11.32 12.64 8.92
CA LEU A 289 12.10 13.85 8.69
C LEU A 289 11.63 15.03 9.55
N ILE A 290 10.48 14.92 10.20
CA ILE A 290 9.91 15.99 11.02
C ILE A 290 10.45 15.85 12.44
N SER A 291 11.24 16.83 12.89
CA SER A 291 11.71 16.83 14.28
C SER A 291 10.52 17.00 15.23
N PRO A 292 10.57 16.43 16.45
CA PRO A 292 9.54 16.66 17.46
C PRO A 292 9.29 18.14 17.74
N GLU A 293 10.33 18.96 17.70
CA GLU A 293 10.26 20.42 17.87
C GLU A 293 9.51 21.09 16.71
N THR A 294 9.75 20.65 15.47
CA THR A 294 9.04 21.14 14.29
C THR A 294 7.58 20.73 14.35
N ALA A 295 7.29 19.47 14.69
CA ALA A 295 5.91 19.01 14.87
C ALA A 295 5.22 19.81 15.97
N ASP A 296 5.90 20.07 17.10
CA ASP A 296 5.37 20.85 18.21
C ASP A 296 5.10 22.29 17.83
N GLU A 297 6.00 23.01 17.17
CA GLU A 297 5.76 24.40 16.75
C GLU A 297 4.57 24.52 15.78
N GLU A 298 4.43 23.57 14.86
CA GLU A 298 3.36 23.57 13.85
C GLU A 298 2.01 23.06 14.40
N THR A 299 2.01 22.37 15.56
CA THR A 299 0.80 21.86 16.24
C THR A 299 0.49 22.53 17.59
N ALA A 300 1.39 23.39 18.11
CA ALA A 300 1.36 23.92 19.48
C ALA A 300 0.15 24.77 19.82
N SER A 301 -0.50 25.42 18.84
CA SER A 301 -1.74 26.16 19.07
C SER A 301 -2.92 25.21 19.34
N ALA A 302 -2.96 24.05 18.69
CA ALA A 302 -4.03 23.06 18.80
C ALA A 302 -3.79 22.01 19.90
N LEU A 303 -2.52 21.70 20.24
CA LEU A 303 -2.16 20.72 21.29
C LEU A 303 -2.32 21.21 22.73
N LYS A 304 -2.62 22.49 22.98
CA LYS A 304 -2.80 23.05 24.35
C LYS A 304 -3.93 22.39 25.15
N GLY A 305 -4.81 21.62 24.51
CA GLY A 305 -5.93 20.91 25.15
C GLY A 305 -5.73 19.41 25.42
N LEU A 306 -4.61 18.80 25.02
CA LEU A 306 -4.43 17.34 25.12
C LEU A 306 -3.69 16.89 26.41
N PRO A 307 -4.00 15.70 26.96
CA PRO A 307 -3.44 15.22 28.23
C PRO A 307 -1.91 15.12 28.24
N TYR A 308 -1.32 15.40 29.41
CA TYR A 308 0.12 15.44 29.71
C TYR A 308 0.91 14.17 29.31
N THR A 309 0.26 13.02 29.10
CA THR A 309 0.89 11.78 28.62
C THR A 309 1.36 11.86 27.17
N ALA A 310 0.69 12.60 26.29
CA ALA A 310 1.10 12.85 24.90
C ALA A 310 2.41 13.67 24.79
N ARG A 311 2.81 14.36 25.88
CA ARG A 311 4.11 15.03 25.98
C ARG A 311 5.27 14.10 26.36
N ARG A 312 4.99 12.92 26.93
CA ARG A 312 6.01 12.13 27.65
C ARG A 312 6.74 11.11 26.78
N THR A 313 6.20 10.75 25.62
CA THR A 313 6.92 9.91 24.65
C THR A 313 7.90 10.70 23.76
N ARG A 314 7.93 12.03 23.92
CA ARG A 314 8.90 12.97 23.32
C ARG A 314 10.36 12.74 23.77
N THR A 315 10.58 11.91 24.79
CA THR A 315 11.92 11.58 25.35
C THR A 315 12.55 10.30 24.79
N ALA A 316 12.00 9.70 23.73
CA ALA A 316 12.75 8.80 22.86
C ALA A 316 13.43 9.61 21.73
N GLY A 317 14.04 10.76 22.00
CA GLY A 317 15.31 10.79 22.71
C GLY A 317 16.28 9.77 22.11
N LYS A 318 16.85 10.14 20.94
CA LYS A 318 18.15 9.71 20.36
C LYS A 318 18.18 9.67 18.81
N ALA A 319 17.48 10.58 18.13
CA ALA A 319 17.88 10.94 16.76
C ALA A 319 19.31 11.56 16.75
N GLU A 320 19.71 12.22 17.84
CA GLU A 320 21.09 12.69 18.05
C GLU A 320 22.12 11.56 18.28
N ASP A 321 21.69 10.33 18.57
CA ASP A 321 22.61 9.21 18.89
C ASP A 321 22.81 8.23 17.72
N MET A 322 22.13 8.44 16.57
CA MET A 322 22.17 7.50 15.43
C MET A 322 23.22 7.83 14.36
N ASN A 323 23.94 8.96 14.44
CA ASN A 323 25.02 9.25 13.49
C ASN A 323 26.41 8.74 13.94
N LYS A 324 26.48 7.86 14.95
CA LYS A 324 27.76 7.30 15.44
C LYS A 324 28.50 6.42 14.42
N ASN A 325 27.83 6.01 13.32
CA ASN A 325 28.39 5.10 12.31
C ASN A 325 28.39 5.68 10.88
N GLY A 326 28.01 6.95 10.66
CA GLY A 326 27.98 7.58 9.33
C GLY A 326 26.98 6.97 8.33
N ARG A 327 25.86 6.41 8.82
CA ARG A 327 24.78 5.87 7.97
C ARG A 327 23.61 6.85 7.91
N PRO A 328 22.92 6.96 6.76
CA PRO A 328 21.76 7.83 6.65
C PRO A 328 20.62 7.39 7.58
N ILE A 329 19.76 8.34 7.96
CA ILE A 329 18.55 8.08 8.74
C ILE A 329 17.55 7.25 7.91
N ILE A 330 17.41 7.61 6.63
CA ILE A 330 16.58 6.92 5.63
C ILE A 330 17.51 6.41 4.52
N ASP A 331 17.54 5.10 4.25
CA ASP A 331 18.39 4.57 3.18
C ASP A 331 17.85 4.94 1.80
N SER A 332 16.54 4.85 1.63
CA SER A 332 15.88 5.19 0.37
C SER A 332 14.51 5.82 0.60
N LEU A 333 14.20 6.89 -0.11
CA LEU A 333 12.91 7.58 -0.08
C LEU A 333 12.41 7.74 -1.52
N THR A 334 11.22 7.20 -1.79
CA THR A 334 10.46 7.51 -2.99
C THR A 334 9.32 8.44 -2.59
N ILE A 335 9.26 9.64 -3.16
CA ILE A 335 8.23 10.63 -2.84
C ILE A 335 7.49 11.03 -4.11
N THR A 336 6.18 11.27 -4.02
CA THR A 336 5.42 11.72 -5.19
C THR A 336 5.80 13.15 -5.58
N TYR A 337 5.82 13.42 -6.89
CA TYR A 337 6.05 14.77 -7.40
C TYR A 337 5.03 15.76 -6.81
N ASP A 338 3.75 15.38 -6.81
CA ASP A 338 2.67 16.23 -6.32
C ASP A 338 2.82 16.55 -4.84
N ALA A 339 3.26 15.60 -4.01
CA ALA A 339 3.56 15.86 -2.60
C ALA A 339 4.67 16.89 -2.41
N LEU A 340 5.76 16.79 -3.19
CA LEU A 340 6.85 17.78 -3.14
C LEU A 340 6.37 19.15 -3.61
N TYR A 341 5.64 19.20 -4.72
CA TYR A 341 5.12 20.43 -5.29
C TYR A 341 4.16 21.13 -4.32
N ASP A 342 3.17 20.40 -3.80
CA ASP A 342 2.18 20.91 -2.84
C ASP A 342 2.85 21.40 -1.57
N PHE A 343 3.83 20.66 -1.04
CA PHE A 343 4.55 21.06 0.17
C PHE A 343 5.39 22.31 -0.08
N ALA A 344 6.16 22.38 -1.18
CA ALA A 344 6.94 23.56 -1.51
C ALA A 344 6.04 24.80 -1.64
N LYS A 345 4.92 24.67 -2.36
CA LYS A 345 3.98 25.75 -2.63
C LYS A 345 3.19 26.19 -1.39
N ASN A 346 2.57 25.24 -0.70
CA ASN A 346 1.55 25.51 0.32
C ASN A 346 2.05 25.25 1.75
N GLY A 347 3.14 24.50 1.93
CA GLY A 347 3.69 24.17 3.25
C GLY A 347 2.84 23.20 4.06
N VAL A 348 1.91 22.49 3.42
CA VAL A 348 0.99 21.57 4.08
C VAL A 348 1.68 20.24 4.32
N LEU A 349 1.74 19.82 5.58
CA LEU A 349 2.20 18.50 5.98
C LEU A 349 1.01 17.52 5.97
N LYS A 350 0.73 16.88 4.81
CA LYS A 350 -0.37 15.89 4.67
C LYS A 350 -0.30 14.73 5.68
N CYS A 351 0.89 14.50 6.23
CA CYS A 351 1.15 13.53 7.26
C CYS A 351 0.54 13.88 8.64
N LEU A 352 0.08 15.11 8.82
CA LEU A 352 -0.52 15.65 10.04
C LEU A 352 -1.94 16.18 9.72
N PRO A 353 -2.85 16.25 10.70
CA PRO A 353 -4.20 16.78 10.50
C PRO A 353 -4.17 18.24 10.07
N TYR A 354 -4.98 18.58 9.07
CA TYR A 354 -5.11 19.96 8.60
C TYR A 354 -5.67 20.90 9.68
N SER A 355 -6.61 20.45 10.53
CA SER A 355 -7.10 21.22 11.70
C SER A 355 -6.02 21.54 12.71
N LEU A 356 -5.05 20.65 12.85
CA LEU A 356 -4.03 20.75 13.89
C LEU A 356 -2.74 21.40 13.37
N THR A 357 -2.63 21.66 12.06
CA THR A 357 -1.40 22.20 11.47
C THR A 357 -1.64 23.42 10.60
N GLY A 358 -0.83 24.45 10.86
CA GLY A 358 -0.68 25.56 9.93
C GLY A 358 0.19 25.19 8.73
N ALA A 359 0.24 26.09 7.74
CA ALA A 359 1.24 26.01 6.69
C ALA A 359 2.64 26.27 7.25
N VAL A 360 3.56 25.31 7.07
CA VAL A 360 4.95 25.43 7.50
C VAL A 360 5.56 26.71 6.93
N ALA A 361 6.35 27.45 7.71
CA ALA A 361 6.99 28.68 7.24
C ALA A 361 8.01 28.41 6.11
N LYS A 362 8.15 29.35 5.16
CA LYS A 362 9.02 29.18 3.96
C LYS A 362 10.45 28.74 4.30
N ASN A 363 11.08 29.35 5.31
CA ASN A 363 12.43 29.00 5.76
C ASN A 363 12.52 27.55 6.25
N LYS A 364 11.51 27.08 7.00
CA LYS A 364 11.45 25.68 7.45
C LYS A 364 11.18 24.70 6.31
N ARG A 365 10.36 25.08 5.31
CA ARG A 365 10.19 24.28 4.09
C ARG A 365 11.52 24.07 3.38
N GLN A 366 12.34 25.13 3.26
CA GLN A 366 13.68 25.01 2.66
C GLN A 366 14.56 24.03 3.43
N ILE A 367 14.58 24.10 4.77
CA ILE A 367 15.34 23.18 5.61
C ILE A 367 14.90 21.73 5.38
N LEU A 368 13.59 21.47 5.44
CA LEU A 368 13.03 20.13 5.25
C LEU A 368 13.30 19.57 3.84
N LEU A 369 13.18 20.40 2.80
CA LEU A 369 13.51 20.01 1.43
C LEU A 369 15.02 19.77 1.27
N ALA A 370 15.88 20.58 1.89
CA ALA A 370 17.33 20.39 1.86
C ALA A 370 17.74 19.07 2.54
N SER A 371 17.05 18.67 3.60
CA SER A 371 17.26 17.37 4.24
C SER A 371 16.99 16.17 3.31
N LEU A 372 16.16 16.32 2.27
CA LEU A 372 15.89 15.25 1.30
C LEU A 372 17.09 14.95 0.38
N VAL A 373 17.95 15.95 0.14
CA VAL A 373 19.13 15.82 -0.72
C VAL A 373 20.43 15.61 0.07
N ASP A 374 20.39 15.83 1.40
CA ASP A 374 21.50 15.53 2.30
C ASP A 374 21.71 14.01 2.47
N LYS A 375 22.87 13.52 2.02
CA LYS A 375 23.24 12.09 2.07
C LYS A 375 23.46 11.54 3.47
N THR A 376 23.64 12.39 4.46
CA THR A 376 23.70 11.99 5.87
C THR A 376 22.31 11.79 6.48
N VAL A 377 21.27 12.32 5.84
CA VAL A 377 19.87 12.18 6.25
C VAL A 377 19.16 11.14 5.38
N VAL A 378 19.22 11.30 4.05
CA VAL A 378 18.60 10.42 3.06
C VAL A 378 19.67 9.90 2.09
N GLY A 379 19.95 8.59 2.15
CA GLY A 379 20.95 7.96 1.28
C GLY A 379 20.57 8.09 -0.21
N LYS A 380 19.31 7.82 -0.52
CA LYS A 380 18.76 7.88 -1.87
C LYS A 380 17.36 8.49 -1.87
N VAL A 381 17.13 9.49 -2.72
CA VAL A 381 15.81 10.08 -2.94
C VAL A 381 15.39 9.89 -4.40
N ILE A 382 14.12 9.58 -4.62
CA ILE A 382 13.51 9.28 -5.91
C ILE A 382 12.18 10.02 -5.97
N VAL A 383 11.94 10.75 -7.05
CA VAL A 383 10.67 11.43 -7.28
C VAL A 383 9.86 10.62 -8.31
N THR A 384 8.59 10.34 -8.03
CA THR A 384 7.73 9.64 -8.99
C THR A 384 7.39 10.52 -10.19
N ASN A 385 7.15 9.91 -11.35
CA ASN A 385 6.70 10.62 -12.54
C ASN A 385 5.16 10.63 -12.58
N PRO A 386 4.50 11.78 -12.35
CA PRO A 386 3.05 11.83 -12.22
C PRO A 386 2.30 11.46 -13.51
N ASN A 387 2.97 11.47 -14.68
CA ASN A 387 2.36 11.05 -15.95
C ASN A 387 2.22 9.53 -16.09
N PHE A 388 2.98 8.75 -15.31
CA PHE A 388 3.01 7.29 -15.42
C PHE A 388 2.70 6.57 -14.12
N PHE A 389 2.71 7.29 -13.00
CA PHE A 389 2.53 6.70 -11.69
C PHE A 389 1.97 7.73 -10.71
N SER A 390 0.74 7.46 -10.26
CA SER A 390 0.05 8.21 -9.22
C SER A 390 -0.21 7.31 -8.03
N ILE A 391 -0.03 7.87 -6.84
CA ILE A 391 -0.42 7.25 -5.57
C ILE A 391 -1.47 8.16 -4.95
N CYS A 392 -2.59 7.60 -4.49
CA CYS A 392 -3.65 8.37 -3.83
C CYS A 392 -3.65 8.22 -2.30
N HIS A 393 -2.93 7.23 -1.76
CA HIS A 393 -2.74 7.03 -0.33
C HIS A 393 -1.33 7.43 0.10
N ASP A 394 -1.16 8.15 1.20
CA ASP A 394 0.10 8.07 1.93
C ASP A 394 0.33 6.59 2.25
N ILE A 395 1.49 6.02 1.89
CA ILE A 395 1.85 4.65 2.27
C ILE A 395 3.31 4.65 2.66
N SER A 396 3.59 5.18 3.85
CA SER A 396 4.91 5.01 4.45
C SER A 396 5.09 3.55 4.76
N TYR A 397 6.06 2.93 4.10
CA TYR A 397 6.56 1.65 4.53
C TYR A 397 7.95 1.75 5.08
N ARG A 398 8.29 0.74 5.87
CA ARG A 398 9.55 0.60 6.55
C ARG A 398 9.90 -0.85 6.47
N VAL A 399 11.13 -1.14 6.08
CA VAL A 399 11.66 -2.50 6.07
C VAL A 399 12.79 -2.62 7.08
N ASP A 400 12.43 -2.45 8.36
CA ASP A 400 13.29 -3.00 9.40
C ASP A 400 13.28 -4.51 9.20
N GLY A 401 14.40 -5.23 9.38
CA GLY A 401 14.62 -6.61 8.89
C GLY A 401 13.61 -7.70 9.33
N ARG A 402 12.51 -7.31 9.99
CA ARG A 402 11.38 -8.11 10.45
C ARG A 402 9.97 -7.57 10.11
N PHE A 403 9.78 -6.33 9.61
CA PHE A 403 8.41 -5.78 9.44
C PHE A 403 8.23 -4.90 8.20
N LEU A 404 7.03 -4.92 7.61
CA LEU A 404 6.48 -3.91 6.70
C LEU A 404 5.45 -3.09 7.46
N ILE A 405 5.58 -1.76 7.49
CA ILE A 405 4.54 -0.84 7.99
C ILE A 405 3.81 -0.26 6.77
N LEU A 406 2.51 -0.02 6.81
CA LEU A 406 1.80 0.78 5.80
C LEU A 406 0.97 1.79 6.57
N THR A 407 0.96 3.07 6.14
CA THR A 407 0.20 4.11 6.84
C THR A 407 -0.55 5.02 5.90
N THR A 408 -1.88 5.03 5.94
CA THR A 408 -2.70 5.95 5.14
C THR A 408 -3.18 7.14 5.95
N SER A 409 -3.28 8.29 5.29
CA SER A 409 -3.99 9.50 5.75
C SER A 409 -5.18 9.67 4.80
N GLY A 410 -6.39 9.47 5.30
CA GLY A 410 -7.60 9.74 4.54
C GLY A 410 -8.04 11.18 4.74
N ASP A 411 -8.42 11.88 3.67
CA ASP A 411 -9.24 13.08 3.80
C ASP A 411 -10.67 12.63 4.14
N THR A 412 -11.07 12.81 5.39
CA THR A 412 -12.41 12.40 5.87
C THR A 412 -13.48 13.45 5.54
N GLY A 413 -13.10 14.56 4.89
CA GLY A 413 -13.98 15.68 4.61
C GLY A 413 -14.43 16.45 5.85
N LYS A 414 -13.84 16.17 7.02
CA LYS A 414 -14.09 16.88 8.28
C LYS A 414 -12.80 17.52 8.78
N ALA A 415 -12.90 18.79 9.16
CA ALA A 415 -11.76 19.58 9.61
C ALA A 415 -11.02 18.92 10.78
N ASP A 416 -11.72 18.30 11.74
CA ASP A 416 -11.16 17.90 13.05
C ASP A 416 -10.79 16.40 13.20
N ASP A 417 -11.01 15.55 12.20
CA ASP A 417 -10.84 14.10 12.36
C ASP A 417 -9.43 13.65 11.93
N TYR A 418 -8.47 13.72 12.86
CA TYR A 418 -7.32 12.81 12.78
C TYR A 418 -7.83 11.38 12.99
N ASN A 419 -8.11 10.66 11.91
CA ASN A 419 -8.53 9.25 11.98
C ASN A 419 -7.35 8.28 12.20
N GLY A 420 -6.32 8.71 12.92
CA GLY A 420 -5.15 7.88 13.08
C GLY A 420 -4.33 7.72 11.82
N ARG A 421 -3.14 7.18 12.02
CA ARG A 421 -2.50 6.33 11.02
C ARG A 421 -3.05 4.92 11.21
N ILE A 422 -3.53 4.32 10.12
CA ILE A 422 -3.78 2.88 10.07
C ILE A 422 -2.42 2.22 9.87
N LEU A 423 -1.93 1.45 10.84
CA LEU A 423 -0.70 0.68 10.73
C LEU A 423 -1.05 -0.77 10.43
N LEU A 424 -0.56 -1.28 9.32
CA LEU A 424 -0.46 -2.73 9.11
C LEU A 424 0.98 -3.16 9.38
N TYR A 425 1.16 -4.26 10.10
CA TYR A 425 2.47 -4.89 10.27
C TYR A 425 2.43 -6.34 9.76
N THR A 426 3.43 -6.72 8.95
CA THR A 426 3.64 -8.11 8.56
C THR A 426 5.11 -8.49 8.71
N ASP A 427 5.35 -9.68 9.25
CA ASP A 427 6.65 -10.33 9.41
C ASP A 427 6.95 -11.36 8.31
N SER A 428 6.09 -11.42 7.29
CA SER A 428 6.28 -12.27 6.13
C SER A 428 7.49 -11.83 5.31
N LYS A 429 8.57 -12.62 5.38
CA LYS A 429 9.81 -12.36 4.66
C LYS A 429 9.60 -12.21 3.15
N SER A 430 8.73 -13.04 2.55
CA SER A 430 8.46 -13.00 1.11
C SER A 430 7.77 -11.70 0.70
N ILE A 431 6.74 -11.27 1.43
CA ILE A 431 6.05 -10.00 1.16
C ILE A 431 7.03 -8.84 1.34
N ILE A 432 7.84 -8.86 2.39
CA ILE A 432 8.87 -7.84 2.62
C ILE A 432 9.87 -7.78 1.45
N GLU A 433 10.32 -8.92 0.93
CA GLU A 433 11.21 -8.99 -0.24
C GLU A 433 10.53 -8.46 -1.50
N ASP A 434 9.24 -8.76 -1.72
CA ASP A 434 8.49 -8.28 -2.89
C ASP A 434 8.37 -6.74 -2.86
N PHE A 435 8.13 -6.12 -1.70
CA PHE A 435 8.14 -4.65 -1.55
C PHE A 435 9.54 -4.03 -1.76
N LYS A 436 10.61 -4.75 -1.44
CA LYS A 436 11.99 -4.29 -1.72
C LYS A 436 12.27 -4.30 -3.22
N ASP A 437 12.00 -5.43 -3.87
CA ASP A 437 12.24 -5.59 -5.30
C ASP A 437 11.36 -4.65 -6.13
N TYR A 438 10.17 -4.31 -5.62
CA TYR A 438 9.29 -3.33 -6.24
C TYR A 438 9.90 -1.91 -6.30
N LEU A 439 10.71 -1.49 -5.32
CA LEU A 439 11.46 -0.23 -5.44
C LEU A 439 12.45 -0.27 -6.59
N ASP A 440 13.20 -1.36 -6.68
CA ASP A 440 14.21 -1.55 -7.72
C ASP A 440 13.55 -1.56 -9.10
N TYR A 441 12.35 -2.12 -9.20
CA TYR A 441 11.49 -2.03 -10.37
C TYR A 441 11.11 -0.57 -10.68
N ILE A 442 10.55 0.18 -9.71
CA ILE A 442 10.16 1.59 -9.91
C ILE A 442 11.34 2.42 -10.42
N LEU A 443 12.50 2.27 -9.79
CA LEU A 443 13.74 2.97 -10.08
C LEU A 443 14.25 2.84 -11.51
N LEU A 444 13.94 1.71 -12.13
CA LEU A 444 14.41 1.37 -13.47
C LEU A 444 13.29 1.57 -14.51
N SER A 445 12.09 1.93 -14.08
CA SER A 445 10.92 2.12 -14.93
C SER A 445 10.64 3.60 -15.19
N THR A 446 9.73 3.87 -16.13
CA THR A 446 9.24 5.23 -16.42
C THR A 446 8.41 5.86 -15.29
N LYS A 447 8.10 5.10 -14.24
CA LYS A 447 7.26 5.50 -13.10
C LYS A 447 7.96 6.45 -12.14
N ALA A 448 9.28 6.58 -12.25
CA ALA A 448 10.06 7.51 -11.46
C ALA A 448 11.08 8.25 -12.32
N TYR A 449 11.44 9.45 -11.88
CA TYR A 449 12.58 10.15 -12.45
C TYR A 449 13.89 9.48 -12.00
N PRO A 450 14.94 9.54 -12.84
CA PRO A 450 16.28 9.17 -12.40
C PRO A 450 16.71 9.92 -11.13
N LYS A 451 17.67 9.35 -10.41
CA LYS A 451 18.13 9.89 -9.13
C LYS A 451 18.63 11.34 -9.28
N GLU A 452 19.45 11.60 -10.28
CA GLU A 452 20.06 12.90 -10.52
C GLU A 452 18.98 13.96 -10.83
N ALA A 453 18.03 13.61 -11.71
CA ALA A 453 16.88 14.47 -12.01
C ALA A 453 15.99 14.70 -10.79
N SER A 454 15.81 13.68 -9.94
CA SER A 454 15.06 13.79 -8.68
C SER A 454 15.71 14.80 -7.73
N GLU A 455 17.03 14.77 -7.58
CA GLU A 455 17.80 15.71 -6.76
C GLU A 455 17.73 17.14 -7.32
N GLU A 456 17.88 17.30 -8.63
CA GLU A 456 17.74 18.59 -9.32
C GLU A 456 16.34 19.21 -9.13
N MET A 457 15.27 18.40 -9.23
CA MET A 457 13.91 18.88 -8.99
C MET A 457 13.71 19.41 -7.57
N ILE A 458 14.23 18.70 -6.57
CA ILE A 458 14.14 19.14 -5.17
C ILE A 458 14.94 20.43 -4.99
N GLN A 459 16.12 20.54 -5.60
CA GLN A 459 16.93 21.75 -5.57
C GLN A 459 16.19 22.95 -6.19
N MET A 460 15.50 22.75 -7.32
CA MET A 460 14.66 23.78 -7.93
C MET A 460 13.53 24.28 -6.99
N PHE A 461 12.92 23.39 -6.22
CA PHE A 461 11.92 23.79 -5.22
C PHE A 461 12.54 24.61 -4.08
N ILE A 462 13.72 24.23 -3.61
CA ILE A 462 14.48 24.98 -2.60
C ILE A 462 14.81 26.39 -3.10
N ASP A 463 15.28 26.51 -4.35
CA ASP A 463 15.71 27.81 -4.90
C ASP A 463 14.52 28.75 -5.17
N ARG A 464 13.39 28.23 -5.66
CA ARG A 464 12.15 29.03 -5.77
C ARG A 464 11.66 29.59 -4.43
N LEU A 465 11.90 28.87 -3.34
CA LEU A 465 11.57 29.36 -2.00
C LEU A 465 12.52 30.48 -1.56
N LYS A 466 13.74 30.57 -2.10
CA LYS A 466 14.69 31.67 -1.85
C LYS A 466 14.35 32.92 -2.68
N ASP A 467 13.95 32.72 -3.94
CA ASP A 467 13.71 33.81 -4.91
C ASP A 467 12.42 34.62 -4.62
N THR A 468 11.51 34.10 -3.80
CA THR A 468 10.27 34.81 -3.41
C THR A 468 10.44 35.70 -2.17
N GLY A 469 11.67 36.20 -1.95
CA GLY A 469 12.02 37.21 -0.95
C GLY A 469 12.11 38.62 -1.54
N CYS A 470 10.95 39.26 -1.73
CA CYS A 470 10.77 40.72 -1.73
C CYS A 470 9.47 41.03 -1.01
#